data_AF-A0A7S1FTN3-F1
#
_entry.id   AF-A0A7S1FTN3-F1
#
_cell.length_a   1.000
_cell.length_b   1.000
_cell.length_c   1.000
_cell.angle_alpha   90.00
_cell.angle_beta   90.00
_cell.angle_gamma   90.00
#
_symmetry.space_group_name_H-M   'P 1'
#
loop_
_entity.id
_entity.type
_entity.pdbx_description
1 polymer ?
#
loop_
_entity_poly.entity_id
_entity_poly.type
_entity_poly.pdbx_seq_one_letter_code
_entity_poly.pdbx_strand_id
1 'polypeptide(L)'
;MKTHPTDLNDMRRRRRRPRNARFRMTSSVITISFFCSRPFPTYSFSSWKTPPPSHRRASRLSAAVPPPRFDYASRAGWDTFYADAPAASPYEWHAEIPHAAVLRCLAARNVGRDVLVVGCGTSALPRCILAARPGSAVTGLDYSDACIESMRWTSPEGMRFVAGDATDLRAAFPGGDAFDAIVDKGLVDALMC
;
A
#
# COMPACT_ATOMS: atom_id res chain seq x y z
N MET A 1 49.09 28.01 13.71
CA MET A 1 49.71 26.72 14.12
C MET A 1 49.13 26.40 15.50
N LYS A 2 48.23 25.46 15.73
CA LYS A 2 48.00 24.13 15.15
C LYS A 2 46.49 23.83 15.10
N THR A 3 46.06 23.22 14.02
CA THR A 3 44.75 22.59 13.85
C THR A 3 44.72 21.28 14.63
N HIS A 4 43.63 21.03 15.38
CA HIS A 4 43.33 19.70 15.93
C HIS A 4 42.62 18.87 14.84
N PRO A 5 43.16 17.70 14.44
CA PRO A 5 42.42 16.80 13.55
C PRO A 5 41.46 15.94 14.37
N THR A 6 40.16 16.11 14.14
CA THR A 6 39.14 15.15 14.57
C THR A 6 39.26 13.88 13.74
N ASP A 7 39.55 12.79 14.43
CA ASP A 7 39.84 11.47 13.90
C ASP A 7 38.64 10.85 13.17
N LEU A 8 38.77 10.72 11.84
CA LEU A 8 37.82 10.06 10.94
C LEU A 8 37.60 8.56 11.26
N ASN A 9 38.40 7.95 12.14
CA ASN A 9 38.23 6.55 12.53
C ASN A 9 37.13 6.30 13.58
N ASP A 10 36.66 7.33 14.30
CA ASP A 10 35.65 7.13 15.35
C ASP A 10 34.23 6.91 14.78
N MET A 11 33.94 7.44 13.58
CA MET A 11 32.65 7.23 12.91
C MET A 11 32.49 5.84 12.28
N ARG A 12 33.58 5.12 11.99
CA ARG A 12 33.53 3.79 11.35
C ARG A 12 33.34 2.62 12.32
N ARG A 13 33.48 2.84 13.63
CA ARG A 13 33.36 1.78 14.65
C ARG A 13 31.93 1.45 15.09
N ARG A 14 30.93 2.21 14.66
CA ARG A 14 29.51 1.97 15.02
C ARG A 14 28.74 0.97 14.13
N ARG A 15 29.39 0.33 13.15
CA ARG A 15 28.74 -0.60 12.21
C ARG A 15 29.28 -2.04 12.28
N ARG A 16 29.32 -2.66 13.44
CA ARG A 16 29.39 -4.13 13.55
C ARG A 16 28.63 -4.61 14.79
N ARG A 17 27.40 -5.10 14.60
CA ARG A 17 26.71 -5.93 15.60
C ARG A 17 27.34 -7.33 15.60
N PRO A 18 27.51 -7.98 16.75
CA PRO A 18 28.05 -9.33 16.81
C PRO A 18 27.06 -10.33 16.21
N ARG A 19 27.57 -11.16 15.30
CA ARG A 19 26.93 -12.41 14.91
C ARG A 19 26.96 -13.32 16.12
N ASN A 20 25.78 -13.65 16.64
CA ASN A 20 25.44 -14.80 17.50
C ASN A 20 24.48 -14.38 18.61
N ALA A 21 23.20 -14.24 18.26
CA ALA A 21 22.12 -14.43 19.21
C ALA A 21 21.11 -15.35 18.50
N ARG A 22 20.94 -16.56 19.03
CA ARG A 22 19.86 -17.47 18.61
C ARG A 22 18.55 -16.75 18.89
N PHE A 23 17.93 -16.19 17.86
CA PHE A 23 16.70 -15.43 18.00
C PHE A 23 15.50 -16.34 17.75
N ARG A 24 14.64 -16.47 18.76
CA ARG A 24 13.32 -17.09 18.65
C ARG A 24 12.51 -16.26 17.64
N MET A 25 12.02 -16.94 16.61
CA MET A 25 11.11 -16.38 15.63
C MET A 25 9.74 -16.20 16.31
N THR A 26 9.39 -14.97 16.70
CA THR A 26 8.01 -14.60 17.03
C THR A 26 7.55 -13.59 16.00
N SER A 27 7.41 -14.03 14.75
CA SER A 27 6.77 -13.22 13.71
C SER A 27 5.27 -13.31 13.91
N SER A 28 4.68 -12.29 14.53
CA SER A 28 3.23 -12.10 14.51
C SER A 28 2.85 -11.54 13.14
N VAL A 29 2.45 -12.40 12.21
CA VAL A 29 1.71 -11.98 11.02
C VAL A 29 0.28 -11.70 11.48
N ILE A 30 -0.16 -10.44 11.38
CA ILE A 30 -1.54 -10.07 11.74
C ILE A 30 -2.15 -9.30 10.58
N THR A 31 -2.99 -10.00 9.83
CA THR A 31 -3.89 -9.47 8.81
C THR A 31 -5.04 -8.73 9.49
N ILE A 32 -5.35 -7.51 9.04
CA ILE A 32 -6.53 -6.76 9.48
C ILE A 32 -7.55 -6.80 8.34
N SER A 33 -8.48 -7.76 8.39
CA SER A 33 -9.64 -7.78 7.50
C SER A 33 -10.79 -6.99 8.13
N PHE A 34 -11.22 -5.90 7.50
CA PHE A 34 -12.41 -5.15 7.92
C PHE A 34 -13.66 -5.80 7.30
N PHE A 35 -14.33 -6.68 8.04
CA PHE A 35 -15.63 -7.20 7.64
C PHE A 35 -16.71 -6.16 7.97
N CYS A 36 -17.07 -5.31 6.99
CA CYS A 36 -18.15 -4.33 7.14
C CYS A 36 -19.50 -4.99 6.85
N SER A 37 -20.18 -5.48 7.89
CA SER A 37 -21.54 -6.00 7.81
C SER A 37 -22.55 -4.95 8.28
N ARG A 38 -23.12 -4.11 7.41
CA ARG A 38 -24.46 -3.50 7.61
C ARG A 38 -25.20 -3.23 6.29
N PRO A 39 -26.54 -3.40 6.27
CA PRO A 39 -27.36 -3.44 5.06
C PRO A 39 -27.77 -2.04 4.57
N PHE A 40 -28.02 -1.94 3.26
CA PHE A 40 -28.54 -0.75 2.59
C PHE A 40 -29.96 -0.38 3.07
N PRO A 41 -30.28 0.91 3.27
CA PRO A 41 -31.64 1.35 3.53
C PRO A 41 -32.47 1.29 2.25
N THR A 42 -33.62 0.61 2.32
CA THR A 42 -34.65 0.60 1.28
C THR A 42 -35.35 1.95 1.22
N TYR A 43 -35.24 2.67 0.11
CA TYR A 43 -36.05 3.85 -0.17
C TYR A 43 -37.38 3.45 -0.83
N SER A 44 -38.49 3.86 -0.22
CA SER A 44 -39.83 3.76 -0.79
C SER A 44 -40.09 4.92 -1.74
N PHE A 45 -40.26 4.63 -3.03
CA PHE A 45 -40.69 5.61 -4.02
C PHE A 45 -42.22 5.69 -4.06
N SER A 46 -42.76 6.84 -3.65
CA SER A 46 -44.18 7.19 -3.79
C SER A 46 -44.48 7.66 -5.22
N SER A 47 -45.40 6.94 -5.86
CA SER A 47 -46.26 7.25 -7.02
C SER A 47 -45.81 8.32 -8.02
N TRP A 48 -45.32 7.87 -9.18
CA TRP A 48 -45.36 8.64 -10.41
C TRP A 48 -46.42 8.01 -11.33
N LYS A 49 -47.42 8.80 -11.73
CA LYS A 49 -48.47 8.36 -12.67
C LYS A 49 -47.91 8.37 -14.09
N THR A 50 -47.92 7.21 -14.75
CA THR A 50 -47.51 7.06 -16.16
C THR A 50 -48.62 7.50 -17.12
N PRO A 51 -48.33 8.29 -18.17
CA PRO A 51 -49.25 8.51 -19.28
C PRO A 51 -49.28 7.30 -20.24
N PRO A 52 -50.34 7.15 -21.07
CA PRO A 52 -50.58 5.94 -21.88
C PRO A 52 -49.60 5.80 -23.05
N PRO A 53 -49.37 4.56 -23.56
CA PRO A 53 -48.31 4.28 -24.50
C PRO A 53 -48.69 4.75 -25.92
N SER A 54 -47.80 5.50 -26.55
CA SER A 54 -47.81 5.63 -28.01
C SER A 54 -47.00 4.48 -28.62
N HIS A 55 -47.57 3.82 -29.62
CA HIS A 55 -46.94 2.72 -30.34
C HIS A 55 -45.72 3.21 -31.13
N ARG A 56 -44.54 3.29 -30.49
CA ARG A 56 -43.25 3.30 -31.17
C ARG A 56 -42.70 1.88 -31.17
N ARG A 57 -42.47 1.36 -32.38
CA ARG A 57 -41.80 0.09 -32.64
C ARG A 57 -40.42 0.14 -31.97
N ALA A 58 -40.26 -0.61 -30.88
CA ALA A 58 -39.00 -0.69 -30.15
C ALA A 58 -37.94 -1.30 -31.07
N SER A 59 -37.00 -0.49 -31.56
CA SER A 59 -35.73 -1.02 -32.03
C SER A 59 -35.10 -1.73 -30.84
N ARG A 60 -34.75 -3.02 -31.02
CA ARG A 60 -33.93 -3.73 -30.05
C ARG A 60 -32.57 -3.04 -30.02
N LEU A 61 -32.39 -2.11 -29.09
CA LEU A 61 -31.07 -1.67 -28.68
C LEU A 61 -30.36 -2.93 -28.17
N SER A 62 -29.36 -3.38 -28.93
CA SER A 62 -28.39 -4.34 -28.44
C SER A 62 -27.86 -3.79 -27.12
N ALA A 63 -28.20 -4.43 -26.00
CA ALA A 63 -27.64 -4.09 -24.71
C ALA A 63 -26.11 -4.26 -24.84
N ALA A 64 -25.38 -3.15 -24.84
CA ALA A 64 -23.93 -3.19 -24.85
C ALA A 64 -23.48 -3.99 -23.63
N VAL A 65 -22.62 -4.98 -23.83
CA VAL A 65 -21.97 -5.69 -22.73
C VAL A 65 -21.18 -4.63 -21.96
N PRO A 66 -21.43 -4.45 -20.64
CA PRO A 66 -20.65 -3.52 -19.86
C PRO A 66 -19.18 -3.91 -19.94
N PRO A 67 -18.25 -2.94 -19.89
CA PRO A 67 -16.83 -3.25 -19.90
C PRO A 67 -16.51 -4.26 -18.79
N PRO A 68 -15.53 -5.15 -19.00
CA PRO A 68 -15.13 -6.11 -17.98
C PRO A 68 -14.81 -5.37 -16.67
N ARG A 69 -15.24 -5.96 -15.55
CA ARG A 69 -14.92 -5.44 -14.21
C ARG A 69 -13.40 -5.48 -14.03
N PHE A 70 -12.86 -4.52 -13.27
CA PHE A 70 -11.45 -4.53 -12.93
C PHE A 70 -11.10 -5.81 -12.15
N ASP A 71 -10.05 -6.51 -12.57
CA ASP A 71 -9.56 -7.71 -11.92
C ASP A 71 -8.50 -7.34 -10.88
N TYR A 72 -8.93 -7.28 -9.62
CA TYR A 72 -8.08 -6.91 -8.50
C TYR A 72 -7.04 -7.98 -8.14
N ALA A 73 -7.21 -9.24 -8.57
CA ALA A 73 -6.21 -10.29 -8.34
C ALA A 73 -5.12 -10.31 -9.43
N SER A 74 -5.35 -9.65 -10.57
CA SER A 74 -4.46 -9.71 -11.72
C SER A 74 -3.40 -8.61 -11.71
N ARG A 75 -2.14 -9.05 -11.70
CA ARG A 75 -0.98 -8.18 -11.96
C ARG A 75 -1.17 -7.31 -13.21
N ALA A 76 -1.66 -7.90 -14.30
CA ALA A 76 -1.84 -7.17 -15.55
C ALA A 76 -2.86 -6.03 -15.41
N GLY A 77 -3.94 -6.25 -14.64
CA GLY A 77 -4.92 -5.20 -14.33
C GLY A 77 -4.28 -4.02 -13.60
N TRP A 78 -3.47 -4.30 -12.59
CA TRP A 78 -2.75 -3.28 -11.83
C TRP A 78 -1.67 -2.57 -12.64
N ASP A 79 -0.90 -3.29 -13.45
CA ASP A 79 0.10 -2.69 -14.34
C ASP A 79 -0.55 -1.72 -15.33
N THR A 80 -1.70 -2.07 -15.93
CA THR A 80 -2.48 -1.15 -16.76
C THR A 80 -2.99 0.05 -15.96
N PHE A 81 -3.56 -0.19 -14.77
CA PHE A 81 -4.05 0.89 -13.91
C PHE A 81 -2.97 1.94 -13.61
N TYR A 82 -1.75 1.50 -13.26
CA TYR A 82 -0.66 2.41 -12.94
C TYR A 82 -0.02 3.05 -14.17
N ALA A 83 -0.01 2.38 -15.33
CA ALA A 83 0.45 2.96 -16.58
C ALA A 83 -0.47 4.08 -17.09
N ASP A 84 -1.78 3.93 -16.89
CA ASP A 84 -2.79 4.91 -17.32
C ASP A 84 -3.01 6.04 -16.29
N ALA A 85 -2.53 5.85 -15.04
CA ALA A 85 -2.69 6.84 -13.99
C ALA A 85 -1.87 8.11 -14.29
N PRO A 86 -2.41 9.32 -14.03
CA PRO A 86 -1.64 10.54 -14.10
C PRO A 86 -0.40 10.43 -13.21
N ALA A 87 0.77 10.69 -13.80
CA ALA A 87 2.02 10.72 -13.07
C ALA A 87 1.88 11.66 -11.86
N ALA A 88 2.41 11.23 -10.71
CA ALA A 88 2.37 11.96 -9.46
C ALA A 88 1.02 12.13 -8.74
N SER A 89 -0.05 11.45 -9.17
CA SER A 89 -1.30 11.44 -8.39
C SER A 89 -1.34 10.25 -7.41
N PRO A 90 -1.34 10.49 -6.09
CA PRO A 90 -1.57 9.42 -5.13
C PRO A 90 -3.01 8.91 -5.24
N TYR A 91 -3.17 7.59 -5.30
CA TYR A 91 -4.48 6.95 -5.21
C TYR A 91 -4.58 6.17 -3.89
N GLU A 92 -5.71 6.34 -3.20
CA GLU A 92 -5.92 5.80 -1.87
C GLU A 92 -7.07 4.80 -1.86
N TRP A 93 -6.75 3.52 -1.93
CA TRP A 93 -7.71 2.45 -1.65
C TRP A 93 -8.13 2.50 -0.18
N HIS A 94 -9.40 2.23 0.11
CA HIS A 94 -9.94 2.31 1.47
C HIS A 94 -9.70 3.67 2.15
N ALA A 95 -9.94 4.77 1.43
CA ALA A 95 -9.73 6.14 1.94
C ALA A 95 -10.57 6.44 3.21
N GLU A 96 -11.65 5.68 3.45
CA GLU A 96 -12.43 5.70 4.69
C GLU A 96 -11.64 5.26 5.92
N ILE A 97 -10.53 4.52 5.74
CA ILE A 97 -9.60 4.13 6.80
C ILE A 97 -8.48 5.19 6.85
N PRO A 98 -8.54 6.15 7.79
CA PRO A 98 -7.57 7.23 7.81
C PRO A 98 -6.18 6.69 8.17
N HIS A 99 -5.12 7.24 7.56
CA HIS A 99 -3.74 6.87 7.89
C HIS A 99 -3.43 7.02 9.38
N ALA A 100 -4.05 8.00 10.06
CA ALA A 100 -3.94 8.18 11.51
C ALA A 100 -4.34 6.92 12.32
N ALA A 101 -5.26 6.09 11.82
CA ALA A 101 -5.59 4.82 12.47
C ALA A 101 -4.42 3.84 12.40
N VAL A 102 -3.79 3.69 11.23
CA VAL A 102 -2.58 2.87 11.05
C VAL A 102 -1.43 3.39 11.93
N LEU A 103 -1.22 4.72 11.96
CA LEU A 103 -0.20 5.35 12.80
C LEU A 103 -0.42 5.08 14.29
N ARG A 104 -1.66 5.20 14.78
CA ARG A 104 -2.01 4.85 16.18
C ARG A 104 -1.73 3.38 16.47
N CYS A 105 -2.04 2.47 15.54
CA CYS A 105 -1.74 1.05 15.68
C CYS A 105 -0.23 0.77 15.76
N LEU A 106 0.58 1.45 14.95
CA LEU A 106 2.04 1.32 15.00
C LEU A 106 2.65 1.93 16.27
N ALA A 107 2.05 3.01 16.81
CA ALA A 107 2.49 3.64 18.05
C ALA A 107 2.12 2.78 19.28
N ALA A 108 0.88 2.31 19.37
CA ALA A 108 0.37 1.54 20.51
C ALA A 108 1.12 0.22 20.73
N ARG A 109 1.68 -0.36 19.67
CA ARG A 109 2.43 -1.62 19.73
C ARG A 109 3.92 -1.44 20.02
N ASN A 110 4.39 -0.20 20.22
CA ASN A 110 5.81 0.12 20.41
C ASN A 110 6.71 -0.57 19.37
N VAL A 111 6.25 -0.61 18.12
CA VAL A 111 6.96 -1.21 17.00
C VAL A 111 8.30 -0.49 16.83
N GLY A 112 9.34 -1.23 16.44
CA GLY A 112 10.64 -0.66 16.08
C GLY A 112 10.60 0.28 14.86
N ARG A 113 11.77 0.55 14.30
CA ARG A 113 11.99 1.64 13.36
C ARG A 113 11.88 1.21 11.90
N ASP A 114 11.97 -0.07 11.59
CA ASP A 114 11.99 -0.56 10.21
C ASP A 114 10.60 -1.06 9.80
N VAL A 115 9.92 -0.35 8.91
CA VAL A 115 8.54 -0.63 8.49
C VAL A 115 8.50 -0.95 6.99
N LEU A 116 7.88 -2.07 6.65
CA LEU A 116 7.53 -2.44 5.29
C LEU A 116 6.04 -2.17 5.04
N VAL A 117 5.69 -1.47 3.97
CA VAL A 117 4.31 -1.34 3.48
C VAL A 117 4.19 -2.18 2.22
N VAL A 118 3.43 -3.28 2.27
CA VAL A 118 3.23 -4.22 1.15
C VAL A 118 1.99 -3.83 0.35
N GLY A 119 2.07 -4.00 -0.99
CA GLY A 119 1.07 -3.47 -1.91
C GLY A 119 0.88 -1.97 -1.70
N CYS A 120 1.99 -1.23 -1.63
CA CYS A 120 1.93 0.17 -1.25
C CYS A 120 1.18 1.04 -2.26
N GLY A 121 1.08 0.59 -3.51
CA GLY A 121 0.49 1.37 -4.59
C GLY A 121 1.10 2.78 -4.64
N THR A 122 0.27 3.74 -5.06
CA THR A 122 0.61 5.17 -5.01
C THR A 122 0.11 5.86 -3.74
N SER A 123 -0.25 5.10 -2.69
CA SER A 123 -0.78 5.61 -1.43
C SER A 123 0.18 6.62 -0.77
N ALA A 124 -0.37 7.60 -0.06
CA ALA A 124 0.45 8.49 0.76
C ALA A 124 0.89 7.85 2.08
N LEU A 125 0.36 6.67 2.43
CA LEU A 125 0.60 6.00 3.72
C LEU A 125 2.09 5.82 4.05
N PRO A 126 2.97 5.33 3.15
CA PRO A 126 4.39 5.22 3.43
C PRO A 126 5.03 6.56 3.83
N ARG A 127 4.65 7.67 3.18
CA ARG A 127 5.16 9.02 3.49
C ARG A 127 4.62 9.51 4.84
N CYS A 128 3.36 9.24 5.13
CA CYS A 128 2.74 9.56 6.41
C CYS A 128 3.40 8.81 7.58
N ILE A 129 3.75 7.53 7.39
CA ILE A 129 4.49 6.74 8.40
C ILE A 129 5.86 7.37 8.66
N LEU A 130 6.61 7.72 7.62
CA LEU A 130 7.92 8.34 7.77
C LEU A 130 7.84 9.68 8.49
N ALA A 131 6.90 10.55 8.09
CA ALA A 131 6.72 11.87 8.68
C ALA A 131 6.32 11.80 10.16
N ALA A 132 5.46 10.85 10.54
CA ALA A 132 5.00 10.67 11.92
C ALA A 132 6.04 9.99 12.83
N ARG A 133 7.05 9.33 12.27
CA ARG A 133 8.03 8.54 13.04
C ARG A 133 9.48 8.90 12.66
N PRO A 134 9.98 10.10 13.03
CA PRO A 134 11.34 10.53 12.70
C PRO A 134 12.42 9.51 13.10
N GLY A 135 13.34 9.24 12.17
CA GLY A 135 14.41 8.25 12.33
C GLY A 135 13.95 6.79 12.20
N SER A 136 12.79 6.56 11.57
CA SER A 136 12.36 5.24 11.07
C SER A 136 12.83 5.04 9.63
N ALA A 137 13.02 3.80 9.21
CA ALA A 137 13.16 3.44 7.80
C ALA A 137 11.83 2.90 7.30
N VAL A 138 11.32 3.45 6.20
CA VAL A 138 10.08 2.99 5.56
C VAL A 138 10.40 2.48 4.16
N THR A 139 10.01 1.23 3.91
CA THR A 139 10.11 0.60 2.59
C THR A 139 8.71 0.36 2.04
N GLY A 140 8.43 0.86 0.83
CA GLY A 140 7.25 0.45 0.06
C GLY A 140 7.59 -0.73 -0.84
N LEU A 141 6.69 -1.71 -0.92
CA LEU A 141 6.75 -2.83 -1.86
C LEU A 141 5.47 -2.87 -2.67
N ASP A 142 5.61 -2.97 -3.98
CA ASP A 142 4.53 -3.23 -4.92
C ASP A 142 5.12 -4.01 -6.09
N TYR A 143 4.36 -4.91 -6.70
CA TYR A 143 4.85 -5.65 -7.86
C TYR A 143 4.91 -4.81 -9.14
N SER A 144 4.13 -3.72 -9.26
CA SER A 144 4.07 -2.95 -10.48
C SER A 144 5.26 -2.00 -10.62
N ASP A 145 6.05 -2.16 -11.67
CA ASP A 145 7.22 -1.30 -11.93
C ASP A 145 6.79 0.17 -12.15
N ALA A 146 5.71 0.39 -12.91
CA ALA A 146 5.15 1.72 -13.14
C ALA A 146 4.74 2.41 -11.82
N CYS A 147 4.15 1.65 -10.90
CA CYS A 147 3.83 2.15 -9.56
C CYS A 147 5.10 2.57 -8.79
N ILE A 148 6.09 1.67 -8.75
CA ILE A 148 7.33 1.89 -7.99
C ILE A 148 8.14 3.05 -8.56
N GLU A 149 8.20 3.20 -9.88
CA GLU A 149 8.82 4.34 -10.54
C GLU A 149 8.13 5.66 -10.16
N SER A 150 6.80 5.69 -10.23
CA SER A 150 6.00 6.85 -9.79
C SER A 150 6.27 7.19 -8.31
N MET A 151 6.34 6.18 -7.44
CA MET A 151 6.62 6.40 -6.02
C MET A 151 8.03 6.92 -5.76
N ARG A 152 9.04 6.45 -6.49
CA ARG A 152 10.42 6.95 -6.41
C ARG A 152 10.52 8.41 -6.88
N TRP A 153 9.77 8.78 -7.91
CA TRP A 153 9.75 10.15 -8.42
C TRP A 153 9.06 11.15 -7.49
N THR A 154 8.04 10.70 -6.77
CA THR A 154 7.11 11.57 -6.01
C THR A 154 7.39 11.64 -4.52
N SER A 155 8.27 10.77 -4.02
CA SER A 155 8.55 10.66 -2.60
C SER A 155 9.87 11.35 -2.24
N PRO A 156 10.01 11.86 -1.00
CA PRO A 156 11.22 12.53 -0.56
C PRO A 156 12.43 11.60 -0.61
N GLU A 157 13.63 12.19 -0.74
CA GLU A 157 14.88 11.46 -0.65
C GLU A 157 14.96 10.64 0.65
N GLY A 158 15.50 9.42 0.56
CA GLY A 158 15.69 8.53 1.71
C GLY A 158 14.59 7.50 1.94
N MET A 159 13.49 7.53 1.18
CA MET A 159 12.53 6.41 1.14
C MET A 159 13.00 5.30 0.20
N ARG A 160 12.77 4.04 0.60
CA ARG A 160 13.06 2.87 -0.24
C ARG A 160 11.77 2.36 -0.88
N PHE A 161 11.80 2.11 -2.18
CA PHE A 161 10.71 1.45 -2.90
C PHE A 161 11.27 0.27 -3.69
N VAL A 162 10.63 -0.89 -3.54
CA VAL A 162 11.05 -2.16 -4.13
C VAL A 162 9.94 -2.67 -5.04
N ALA A 163 10.30 -2.99 -6.28
CA ALA A 163 9.44 -3.75 -7.17
C ALA A 163 9.54 -5.24 -6.81
N GLY A 164 8.43 -5.86 -6.44
CA GLY A 164 8.44 -7.27 -6.05
C GLY A 164 7.07 -7.80 -5.62
N ASP A 165 6.92 -9.12 -5.71
CA ASP A 165 5.69 -9.81 -5.35
C ASP A 165 5.60 -10.02 -3.83
N ALA A 166 4.52 -9.54 -3.22
CA ALA A 166 4.28 -9.68 -1.80
C ALA A 166 3.99 -11.13 -1.36
N THR A 167 3.64 -12.02 -2.29
CA THR A 167 3.49 -13.45 -2.05
C THR A 167 4.84 -14.19 -2.02
N ASP A 168 5.91 -13.58 -2.56
CA ASP A 168 7.29 -14.07 -2.50
C ASP A 168 8.27 -13.00 -2.00
N LEU A 169 8.16 -12.67 -0.71
CA LEU A 169 9.05 -11.72 -0.06
C LEU A 169 10.53 -12.16 -0.05
N ARG A 170 10.82 -13.46 -0.21
CA ARG A 170 12.21 -13.93 -0.28
C ARG A 170 12.86 -13.52 -1.59
N ALA A 171 12.10 -13.59 -2.70
CA ALA A 171 12.55 -13.07 -3.98
C ALA A 171 12.67 -11.53 -3.97
N ALA A 172 11.74 -10.82 -3.34
CA ALA A 172 11.78 -9.37 -3.23
C ALA A 172 12.94 -8.85 -2.34
N PHE A 173 13.36 -9.63 -1.33
CA PHE A 173 14.40 -9.27 -0.37
C PHE A 173 15.46 -10.38 -0.23
N PRO A 174 16.27 -10.65 -1.27
CA PRO A 174 17.21 -11.78 -1.28
C PRO A 174 18.36 -11.60 -0.27
N GLY A 175 18.59 -10.36 0.20
CA GLY A 175 19.57 -10.04 1.24
C GLY A 175 19.14 -10.43 2.66
N GLY A 176 17.90 -10.89 2.85
CA GLY A 176 17.36 -11.21 4.17
C GLY A 176 17.05 -9.97 5.00
N ASP A 177 16.53 -8.92 4.36
CA ASP A 177 16.04 -7.73 5.05
C ASP A 177 15.05 -8.11 6.15
N ALA A 178 15.12 -7.41 7.27
CA ALA A 178 14.23 -7.60 8.41
C ALA A 178 13.47 -6.30 8.66
N PHE A 179 12.20 -6.44 9.05
CA PHE A 179 11.32 -5.33 9.36
C PHE A 179 10.70 -5.57 10.74
N ASP A 180 10.58 -4.50 11.52
CA ASP A 180 9.92 -4.51 12.82
C ASP A 180 8.39 -4.56 12.67
N ALA A 181 7.85 -4.04 11.57
CA ALA A 181 6.46 -4.24 11.16
C ALA A 181 6.29 -4.35 9.64
N ILE A 182 5.29 -5.11 9.26
CA ILE A 182 4.74 -5.18 7.90
C ILE A 182 3.32 -4.64 7.97
N VAL A 183 3.00 -3.70 7.09
CA VAL A 183 1.70 -3.02 7.01
C VAL A 183 1.09 -3.32 5.65
N ASP A 184 -0.14 -3.82 5.69
CA ASP A 184 -1.02 -3.95 4.54
C ASP A 184 -2.18 -2.94 4.70
N LYS A 185 -2.61 -2.37 3.58
CA LYS A 185 -3.87 -1.62 3.49
C LYS A 185 -4.48 -1.77 2.09
N GLY A 186 -5.12 -2.90 1.85
CA GLY A 186 -5.84 -3.21 0.61
C GLY A 186 -5.19 -4.29 -0.26
N LEU A 187 -3.96 -4.73 0.05
CA LEU A 187 -3.29 -5.81 -0.66
C LEU A 187 -3.97 -7.15 -0.37
N VAL A 188 -4.31 -7.42 0.89
CA VAL A 188 -4.98 -8.69 1.22
C VAL A 188 -6.33 -8.79 0.54
N ASP A 189 -7.07 -7.69 0.40
CA ASP A 189 -8.31 -7.68 -0.38
C ASP A 189 -8.06 -8.05 -1.85
N ALA A 190 -7.02 -7.49 -2.47
CA ALA A 190 -6.61 -7.83 -3.84
C ALA A 190 -6.22 -9.32 -4.00
N LEU A 191 -5.52 -9.89 -3.02
CA LEU A 191 -5.12 -11.31 -3.02
C LEU A 191 -6.30 -12.28 -2.84
N MET A 192 -7.41 -11.82 -2.29
CA MET A 192 -8.58 -12.63 -1.94
C MET A 192 -9.75 -12.46 -2.94
N CYS A 193 -9.55 -11.74 -4.05
CA CYS A 193 -10.55 -11.52 -5.08
C CYS A 193 -10.82 -12.75 -5.97
#